data_AF-A0A845FFZ6-F1
#
_entry.id   AF-A0A845FFZ6-F1
#
_cell.length_a   1.000
_cell.length_b   1.000
_cell.length_c   1.000
_cell.angle_alpha   90.00
_cell.angle_beta   90.00
_cell.angle_gamma   90.00
#
_symmetry.space_group_name_H-M   'P 1'
#
loop_
_entity.id
_entity.type
_entity.pdbx_description
1 polymer ?
#
loop_
_entity_poly.entity_id
_entity_poly.type
_entity_poly.pdbx_seq_one_letter_code
_entity_poly.pdbx_strand_id
1 'polypeptide(L)'
;MNVSKKSETFLESLHLYLISSGKKETETREIVEELRDHLTEAEKEGKNVDDIIGLSPKDYMEQVSREMPFDFRMLFSAFTIFVFGALSYLLLGDIISGGAQLSMIQIIGYPILMVVYLLSLATLLRYTSLHQFDKKKEYMLISVFGFLKISLFIAVISLDQAIDSPVIVFSPLGNIIAALLTIGFFIGASLWAKTWIMIITVLIMIIPEILVQSLSLSEEASLITKSVLIFAGLFLYFWLLNRKEKSKETYATPF
;
A
#
# COMPACT_ATOMS: atom_id res chain seq x y z
N MET A 1 -16.71 24.55 -7.44
CA MET A 1 -16.82 25.62 -6.42
C MET A 1 -15.86 25.24 -5.30
N ASN A 2 -15.08 26.18 -4.76
CA ASN A 2 -14.08 25.88 -3.73
C ASN A 2 -14.55 26.43 -2.39
N VAL A 3 -14.54 25.59 -1.36
CA VAL A 3 -14.70 26.00 0.05
C VAL A 3 -13.42 26.67 0.57
N SER A 4 -13.48 27.30 1.74
CA SER A 4 -12.31 27.86 2.39
C SER A 4 -11.23 26.79 2.67
N LYS A 5 -9.98 27.22 2.81
CA LYS A 5 -8.85 26.31 3.11
C LYS A 5 -9.05 25.54 4.42
N LYS A 6 -9.73 26.14 5.40
CA LYS A 6 -10.05 25.50 6.68
C LYS A 6 -11.07 24.38 6.48
N SER A 7 -12.14 24.64 5.72
CA SER A 7 -13.15 23.65 5.33
C SER A 7 -12.54 22.50 4.54
N GLU A 8 -11.69 22.79 3.56
CA GLU A 8 -11.05 21.73 2.76
C GLU A 8 -10.13 20.85 3.63
N THR A 9 -9.33 21.46 4.51
CA THR A 9 -8.46 20.71 5.44
C THR A 9 -9.27 19.81 6.36
N PHE A 10 -10.44 20.28 6.83
CA PHE A 10 -11.35 19.48 7.64
C PHE A 10 -11.96 18.31 6.85
N LEU A 11 -12.42 18.54 5.61
CA LEU A 11 -12.96 17.50 4.73
C LEU A 11 -11.91 16.43 4.40
N GLU A 12 -10.67 16.83 4.10
CA GLU A 12 -9.54 15.90 3.90
C GLU A 12 -9.29 15.06 5.16
N SER A 13 -9.32 15.70 6.33
CA SER A 13 -9.11 15.01 7.61
C SER A 13 -10.25 14.04 7.92
N LEU A 14 -11.50 14.42 7.65
CA LEU A 14 -12.67 13.58 7.81
C LEU A 14 -12.59 12.35 6.91
N HIS A 15 -12.27 12.53 5.63
CA HIS A 15 -12.06 11.43 4.68
C HIS A 15 -10.99 10.47 5.20
N LEU A 16 -9.80 10.98 5.53
CA LEU A 16 -8.70 10.16 6.04
C LEU A 16 -9.05 9.43 7.35
N TYR A 17 -9.76 10.10 8.27
CA TYR A 17 -10.19 9.52 9.54
C TYR A 17 -11.16 8.35 9.34
N LEU A 18 -12.15 8.51 8.45
CA LEU A 18 -13.15 7.48 8.17
C LEU A 18 -12.52 6.26 7.49
N ILE A 19 -11.67 6.46 6.47
CA ILE A 19 -10.97 5.35 5.80
C ILE A 19 -10.03 4.62 6.76
N SER A 20 -9.24 5.36 7.56
CA SER A 20 -8.35 4.75 8.56
C SER A 20 -9.10 4.08 9.71
N SER A 21 -10.36 4.44 9.94
CA SER A 21 -11.28 3.75 10.86
C SER A 21 -11.97 2.54 10.23
N GLY A 22 -11.58 2.15 9.01
CA GLY A 22 -12.11 1.00 8.29
C GLY A 22 -13.51 1.22 7.71
N LYS A 23 -13.90 2.47 7.43
CA LYS A 23 -15.18 2.77 6.79
C LYS A 23 -15.09 2.58 5.27
N LYS A 24 -16.25 2.35 4.66
CA LYS A 24 -16.35 2.10 3.23
C LYS A 24 -16.05 3.37 2.44
N GLU A 25 -15.16 3.26 1.45
CA GLU A 25 -14.68 4.39 0.65
C GLU A 25 -15.79 5.12 -0.11
N THR A 26 -16.78 4.41 -0.64
CA THR A 26 -17.89 5.05 -1.36
C THR A 26 -18.76 5.91 -0.45
N GLU A 27 -19.14 5.38 0.70
CA GLU A 27 -19.99 6.06 1.70
C GLU A 27 -19.23 7.23 2.34
N THR A 28 -17.94 7.05 2.59
CA THR A 28 -17.06 8.12 3.08
C THR A 28 -17.02 9.30 2.10
N ARG A 29 -16.91 9.02 0.79
CA ARG A 29 -16.90 10.08 -0.23
C ARG A 29 -18.24 10.79 -0.31
N GLU A 30 -19.35 10.05 -0.29
CA GLU A 30 -20.70 10.61 -0.32
C GLU A 30 -20.91 11.58 0.85
N ILE A 31 -20.55 11.18 2.07
CA ILE A 31 -20.65 12.05 3.27
C ILE A 31 -19.77 13.29 3.14
N VAL A 32 -18.54 13.14 2.64
CA VAL A 32 -17.60 14.25 2.47
C VAL A 32 -18.10 15.24 1.40
N GLU A 33 -18.69 14.75 0.31
CA GLU A 33 -19.27 15.57 -0.75
C GLU A 33 -20.53 16.30 -0.29
N GLU A 34 -21.44 15.62 0.42
CA GLU A 34 -22.63 16.25 1.02
C GLU A 34 -22.25 17.36 2.00
N LEU A 35 -21.26 17.09 2.86
CA LEU A 35 -20.76 18.09 3.80
C LEU A 35 -20.07 19.25 3.09
N ARG A 36 -19.37 19.00 1.97
CA ARG A 36 -18.77 20.06 1.16
C ARG A 36 -19.83 20.98 0.58
N ASP A 37 -20.96 20.45 0.12
CA ASP A 37 -22.07 21.26 -0.40
C ASP A 37 -22.68 22.14 0.70
N HIS A 38 -22.90 21.57 1.90
CA HIS A 38 -23.37 22.33 3.06
C HIS A 38 -22.41 23.44 3.50
N LEU A 39 -21.10 23.16 3.54
CA LEU A 39 -20.08 24.15 3.85
C LEU A 39 -20.02 25.25 2.78
N THR A 40 -20.18 24.89 1.51
CA THR A 40 -20.19 25.85 0.40
C THR A 40 -21.35 26.83 0.53
N GLU A 41 -22.54 26.36 0.91
CA GLU A 41 -23.70 27.25 1.10
C GLU A 41 -23.57 28.10 2.36
N ALA A 42 -23.11 27.50 3.46
CA ALA A 42 -22.88 28.19 4.72
C ALA A 42 -21.84 29.32 4.63
N GLU A 43 -20.74 29.09 3.91
CA GLU A 43 -19.70 30.11 3.72
C GLU A 43 -20.19 31.30 2.90
N LYS A 44 -21.16 31.12 1.98
CA LYS A 44 -21.82 32.25 1.29
C LYS A 44 -22.61 33.12 2.26
N GLU A 45 -23.14 32.53 3.33
CA GLU A 45 -23.83 33.24 4.42
C GLU A 45 -22.86 33.80 5.49
N GLY A 46 -21.55 33.64 5.31
CA GLY A 46 -20.53 34.10 6.24
C GLY A 46 -20.32 33.22 7.47
N LYS A 47 -20.88 32.00 7.49
CA LYS A 47 -20.69 31.01 8.56
C LYS A 47 -19.40 30.22 8.35
N ASN A 48 -18.79 29.74 9.43
CA ASN A 48 -17.59 28.92 9.41
C ASN A 48 -17.92 27.42 9.57
N VAL A 49 -16.92 26.55 9.38
CA VAL A 49 -17.00 25.10 9.64
C VAL A 49 -17.61 24.80 11.01
N ASP A 50 -17.13 25.49 12.04
CA ASP A 50 -17.53 25.25 13.43
C ASP A 50 -19.03 25.54 13.66
N ASP A 51 -19.60 26.47 12.88
CA ASP A 51 -21.03 26.82 12.92
C ASP A 51 -21.92 25.75 12.27
N ILE A 52 -21.36 24.93 11.37
CA ILE A 52 -22.09 23.89 10.63
C ILE A 52 -22.02 22.54 11.31
N ILE A 53 -20.84 22.16 11.81
CA ILE A 53 -20.69 20.90 12.53
C ILE A 53 -21.24 20.96 13.95
N GLY A 54 -21.29 22.16 14.56
CA GLY A 54 -21.83 22.39 15.92
C GLY A 54 -21.08 21.65 17.04
N LEU A 55 -19.95 21.02 16.72
CA LEU A 55 -19.10 20.21 17.56
C LEU A 55 -17.64 20.56 17.32
N SER A 56 -16.73 20.03 18.14
CA SER A 56 -15.32 20.05 17.74
C SER A 56 -15.13 19.15 16.50
N PRO A 57 -14.18 19.48 15.59
CA PRO A 57 -13.88 18.65 14.43
C PRO A 57 -13.64 17.17 14.76
N LYS A 58 -12.97 16.91 15.89
CA LYS A 58 -12.71 15.57 16.39
C LYS A 58 -13.99 14.84 16.79
N ASP A 59 -14.84 15.48 17.57
CA ASP A 59 -16.09 14.88 18.06
C ASP A 59 -17.02 14.56 16.89
N TYR A 60 -17.08 15.45 15.90
CA TYR A 60 -17.82 15.21 14.65
C TYR A 60 -17.31 13.97 13.91
N MET A 61 -16.00 13.88 13.67
CA MET A 61 -15.39 12.71 13.00
C MET A 61 -15.67 11.40 13.76
N GLU A 62 -15.57 11.42 15.09
CA GLU A 62 -15.87 10.27 15.93
C GLU A 62 -17.35 9.88 15.94
N GLN A 63 -18.25 10.85 15.85
CA GLN A 63 -19.69 10.60 15.75
C GLN A 63 -20.03 9.95 14.41
N VAL A 64 -19.64 10.57 13.29
CA VAL A 64 -19.89 10.04 11.94
C VAL A 64 -19.32 8.63 11.80
N SER A 65 -18.09 8.41 12.29
CA SER A 65 -17.48 7.08 12.28
C SER A 65 -18.26 6.05 13.12
N ARG A 66 -18.93 6.44 14.20
CA ARG A 66 -19.75 5.51 14.98
C ARG A 66 -21.05 5.12 14.27
N GLU A 67 -21.57 6.00 13.43
CA GLU A 67 -22.81 5.78 12.68
C GLU A 67 -22.60 4.93 11.41
N MET A 68 -21.37 4.88 10.88
CA MET A 68 -21.03 4.10 9.70
C MET A 68 -20.62 2.64 10.02
N PRO A 69 -21.00 1.65 9.19
CA PRO A 69 -20.55 0.27 9.36
C PRO A 69 -19.05 0.11 9.05
N PHE A 70 -18.44 -0.93 9.63
CA PHE A 70 -17.04 -1.28 9.36
C PHE A 70 -16.93 -2.18 8.12
N ASP A 71 -16.05 -1.85 7.18
CA ASP A 71 -15.82 -2.59 5.94
C ASP A 71 -14.77 -3.69 6.14
N PHE A 72 -15.21 -4.80 6.74
CA PHE A 72 -14.39 -6.01 6.88
C PHE A 72 -13.93 -6.58 5.54
N ARG A 73 -14.70 -6.38 4.47
CA ARG A 73 -14.41 -6.96 3.15
C ARG A 73 -13.19 -6.30 2.53
N MET A 74 -13.11 -4.97 2.60
CA MET A 74 -11.96 -4.21 2.13
C MET A 74 -10.69 -4.63 2.88
N LEU A 75 -10.75 -4.68 4.21
CA LEU A 75 -9.59 -5.07 5.03
C LEU A 75 -9.14 -6.50 4.76
N PHE A 76 -10.08 -7.45 4.68
CA PHE A 76 -9.75 -8.84 4.35
C PHE A 76 -9.13 -8.96 2.97
N SER A 77 -9.63 -8.21 1.97
CA SER A 77 -9.04 -8.20 0.63
C SER A 77 -7.61 -7.64 0.63
N ALA A 78 -7.36 -6.54 1.36
CA ALA A 78 -6.03 -5.96 1.49
C ALA A 78 -5.04 -6.89 2.20
N PHE A 79 -5.49 -7.51 3.30
CA PHE A 79 -4.72 -8.53 4.02
C PHE A 79 -4.34 -9.70 3.11
N THR A 80 -5.33 -10.25 2.39
CA THR A 80 -5.13 -11.38 1.47
C THR A 80 -4.12 -11.02 0.38
N ILE A 81 -4.32 -9.89 -0.31
CA ILE A 81 -3.44 -9.49 -1.41
C ILE A 81 -2.00 -9.30 -0.94
N PHE A 82 -1.80 -8.70 0.23
CA PHE A 82 -0.45 -8.48 0.72
C PHE A 82 0.22 -9.77 1.20
N VAL A 83 -0.46 -10.59 2.01
CA VAL A 83 0.12 -11.83 2.53
C VAL A 83 0.44 -12.79 1.39
N PHE A 84 -0.53 -13.05 0.51
CA PHE A 84 -0.30 -13.91 -0.63
C PHE A 84 0.67 -13.27 -1.63
N GLY A 85 0.65 -11.96 -1.83
CA GLY A 85 1.61 -11.27 -2.68
C GLY A 85 3.06 -11.38 -2.18
N ALA A 86 3.29 -11.24 -0.87
CA ALA A 86 4.61 -11.41 -0.27
C ALA A 86 5.10 -12.85 -0.39
N LEU A 87 4.25 -13.84 -0.07
CA LEU A 87 4.59 -15.26 -0.21
C LEU A 87 4.83 -15.66 -1.67
N SER A 88 3.98 -15.18 -2.58
CA SER A 88 4.14 -15.36 -4.02
C SER A 88 5.47 -14.78 -4.52
N TYR A 89 5.86 -13.61 -4.04
CA TYR A 89 7.13 -13.01 -4.42
C TYR A 89 8.33 -13.86 -4.00
N LEU A 90 8.32 -14.37 -2.76
CA LEU A 90 9.39 -15.24 -2.24
C LEU A 90 9.48 -16.55 -3.00
N LEU A 91 8.34 -17.25 -3.13
CA LEU A 91 8.26 -18.50 -3.88
C LEU A 91 8.79 -18.33 -5.30
N LEU A 92 8.47 -17.23 -5.95
CA LEU A 92 8.88 -16.99 -7.30
C LEU A 92 10.40 -16.80 -7.44
N GLY A 93 11.03 -16.10 -6.48
CA GLY A 93 12.49 -16.00 -6.41
C GLY A 93 13.13 -17.39 -6.29
N ASP A 94 12.67 -18.19 -5.34
CA ASP A 94 13.21 -19.53 -5.08
C ASP A 94 13.00 -20.50 -6.25
N ILE A 95 11.85 -20.42 -6.92
CA ILE A 95 11.56 -21.21 -8.13
C ILE A 95 12.59 -20.89 -9.23
N ILE A 96 12.91 -19.61 -9.42
CA ILE A 96 13.91 -19.19 -10.42
C ILE A 96 15.32 -19.64 -10.00
N SER A 97 15.60 -19.71 -8.69
CA SER A 97 16.89 -20.17 -8.15
C SER A 97 17.04 -21.70 -8.08
N GLY A 98 16.05 -22.47 -8.53
CA GLY A 98 16.16 -23.93 -8.69
C GLY A 98 15.29 -24.77 -7.78
N GLY A 99 14.44 -24.17 -6.94
CA GLY A 99 13.40 -24.90 -6.21
C GLY A 99 12.78 -24.08 -5.08
N ALA A 100 11.44 -24.06 -5.01
CA ALA A 100 10.68 -23.37 -4.00
C ALA A 100 10.96 -23.93 -2.60
N GLN A 101 11.18 -23.03 -1.65
CA GLN A 101 11.30 -23.35 -0.24
C GLN A 101 10.48 -22.35 0.57
N LEU A 102 9.90 -22.79 1.68
CA LEU A 102 9.25 -21.88 2.62
C LEU A 102 9.61 -22.29 4.03
N SER A 103 10.18 -21.36 4.78
CA SER A 103 10.45 -21.59 6.19
C SER A 103 9.20 -21.34 7.04
N MET A 104 9.14 -21.98 8.21
CA MET A 104 8.06 -21.72 9.17
C MET A 104 8.07 -20.28 9.68
N ILE A 105 9.26 -19.67 9.77
CA ILE A 105 9.41 -18.26 10.15
C ILE A 105 8.78 -17.35 9.09
N GLN A 106 8.93 -17.65 7.80
CA GLN A 106 8.30 -16.88 6.73
C GLN A 106 6.78 -17.04 6.74
N ILE A 107 6.28 -18.28 6.86
CA ILE A 107 4.84 -18.59 6.85
C ILE A 107 4.10 -17.91 8.01
N ILE A 108 4.71 -17.82 9.18
CA ILE A 108 4.10 -17.18 10.36
C ILE A 108 4.45 -15.69 10.44
N GLY A 109 5.71 -15.34 10.20
CA GLY A 109 6.27 -14.02 10.40
C GLY A 109 5.66 -12.97 9.47
N TYR A 110 5.48 -13.27 8.18
CA TYR A 110 4.91 -12.29 7.24
C TYR A 110 3.43 -11.96 7.51
N PRO A 111 2.54 -12.93 7.78
CA PRO A 111 1.18 -12.61 8.21
C PRO A 111 1.14 -11.75 9.48
N ILE A 112 1.96 -12.06 10.50
CA ILE A 112 2.03 -11.26 11.72
C ILE A 112 2.52 -9.84 11.40
N LEU A 113 3.60 -9.70 10.63
CA LEU A 113 4.10 -8.40 10.19
C LEU A 113 3.04 -7.60 9.44
N MET A 114 2.23 -8.25 8.60
CA MET A 114 1.16 -7.59 7.86
C MET A 114 0.06 -7.06 8.79
N VAL A 115 -0.39 -7.86 9.76
CA VAL A 115 -1.38 -7.40 10.74
C VAL A 115 -0.84 -6.22 11.53
N VAL A 116 0.39 -6.32 12.02
CA VAL A 116 1.07 -5.23 12.74
C VAL A 116 1.20 -3.99 11.85
N TYR A 117 1.56 -4.17 10.58
CA TYR A 117 1.66 -3.09 9.60
C TYR A 117 0.32 -2.37 9.43
N LEU A 118 -0.76 -3.09 9.09
CA LEU A 118 -2.08 -2.52 8.86
C LEU A 118 -2.63 -1.79 10.09
N LEU A 119 -2.59 -2.43 11.27
CA LEU A 119 -3.13 -1.84 12.49
C LEU A 119 -2.40 -0.57 12.88
N SER A 120 -1.07 -0.58 12.79
CA SER A 120 -0.27 0.59 13.15
C SER A 120 -0.35 1.70 12.09
N LEU A 121 -0.52 1.37 10.81
CA LEU A 121 -0.77 2.36 9.76
C LEU A 121 -2.13 3.02 9.96
N ALA A 122 -3.18 2.23 10.19
CA ALA A 122 -4.52 2.72 10.50
C ALA A 122 -4.50 3.65 11.73
N THR A 123 -3.80 3.23 12.80
CA THR A 123 -3.64 4.04 14.01
C THR A 123 -2.90 5.35 13.74
N LEU A 124 -1.84 5.32 12.94
CA LEU A 124 -1.08 6.51 12.59
C LEU A 124 -1.91 7.50 11.78
N LEU A 125 -2.59 7.03 10.72
CA LEU A 125 -3.44 7.87 9.87
C LEU A 125 -4.63 8.45 10.64
N ARG A 126 -5.21 7.66 11.55
CA ARG A 126 -6.24 8.14 12.47
C ARG A 126 -5.70 9.20 13.43
N TYR A 127 -4.49 9.01 13.92
CA TYR A 127 -3.83 9.98 14.80
C TYR A 127 -3.52 11.29 14.08
N THR A 128 -3.01 11.24 12.85
CA THR A 128 -2.68 12.44 12.07
C THR A 128 -3.92 13.21 11.62
N SER A 129 -4.98 12.52 11.20
CA SER A 129 -6.27 13.15 10.83
C SER A 129 -6.92 13.89 12.00
N LEU A 130 -6.89 13.33 13.21
CA LEU A 130 -7.47 13.98 14.39
C LEU A 130 -6.71 15.22 14.86
N HIS A 131 -5.39 15.25 14.68
CA HIS A 131 -4.55 16.35 15.19
C HIS A 131 -4.23 17.41 14.13
N GLN A 132 -4.55 17.15 12.86
CA GLN A 132 -4.34 18.07 11.73
C GLN A 132 -2.95 18.72 11.75
N PHE A 133 -1.91 17.89 11.90
CA PHE A 133 -0.53 18.38 11.94
C PHE A 133 -0.18 19.18 10.69
N ASP A 134 0.81 20.08 10.81
CA ASP A 134 1.39 20.69 9.63
C ASP A 134 2.02 19.61 8.74
N LYS A 135 1.96 19.82 7.42
CA LYS A 135 2.39 18.83 6.43
C LYS A 135 3.81 18.31 6.70
N LYS A 136 4.74 19.13 7.21
CA LYS A 136 6.11 18.70 7.52
C LYS A 136 6.15 17.64 8.62
N LYS A 137 5.42 17.84 9.73
CA LYS A 137 5.34 16.86 10.82
C LYS A 137 4.62 15.59 10.38
N GLU A 138 3.55 15.73 9.61
CA GLU A 138 2.83 14.58 9.04
C GLU A 138 3.77 13.72 8.16
N TYR A 139 4.49 14.34 7.23
CA TYR A 139 5.50 13.65 6.41
C TYR A 139 6.60 13.01 7.25
N MET A 140 7.09 13.69 8.29
CA MET A 140 8.10 13.14 9.20
C MET A 140 7.60 11.88 9.90
N LEU A 141 6.39 11.92 10.45
CA LEU A 141 5.78 10.78 11.15
C LEU A 141 5.58 9.58 10.23
N ILE A 142 5.03 9.82 9.03
CA ILE A 142 4.85 8.77 8.01
C ILE A 142 6.20 8.20 7.56
N SER A 143 7.23 9.03 7.43
CA SER A 143 8.57 8.58 7.04
C SER A 143 9.21 7.70 8.12
N VAL A 144 9.19 8.14 9.38
CA VAL A 144 9.70 7.35 10.52
C VAL A 144 8.96 6.03 10.63
N PHE A 145 7.63 6.05 10.46
CA PHE A 145 6.82 4.83 10.40
C PHE A 145 7.30 3.89 9.29
N GLY A 146 7.48 4.41 8.07
CA GLY A 146 8.00 3.64 6.94
C GLY A 146 9.35 2.97 7.24
N PHE A 147 10.31 3.72 7.77
CA PHE A 147 11.62 3.17 8.17
C PHE A 147 11.52 2.09 9.25
N LEU A 148 10.66 2.28 10.24
CA LEU A 148 10.42 1.26 11.27
C LEU A 148 9.86 -0.03 10.64
N LYS A 149 8.98 0.07 9.65
CA LYS A 149 8.42 -1.10 8.97
C LYS A 149 9.44 -1.84 8.12
N ILE A 150 10.28 -1.11 7.37
CA ILE A 150 11.40 -1.73 6.65
C ILE A 150 12.32 -2.47 7.62
N SER A 151 12.64 -1.85 8.76
CA SER A 151 13.49 -2.46 9.80
C SER A 151 12.90 -3.75 10.36
N LEU A 152 11.57 -3.81 10.57
CA LEU A 152 10.89 -5.03 11.02
C LEU A 152 10.93 -6.15 9.97
N PHE A 153 10.82 -5.82 8.67
CA PHE A 153 11.00 -6.80 7.59
C PHE A 153 12.42 -7.37 7.58
N ILE A 154 13.44 -6.51 7.70
CA ILE A 154 14.84 -6.93 7.78
C ILE A 154 15.05 -7.83 9.01
N ALA A 155 14.42 -7.52 10.15
CA ALA A 155 14.50 -8.33 11.35
C ALA A 155 13.95 -9.75 11.13
N VAL A 156 12.81 -9.91 10.45
CA VAL A 156 12.26 -11.25 10.15
C VAL A 156 13.18 -12.02 9.20
N ILE A 157 13.73 -11.39 8.17
CA ILE A 157 14.70 -12.03 7.27
C ILE A 157 15.96 -12.46 8.03
N SER A 158 16.46 -11.60 8.92
CA SER A 158 17.65 -11.90 9.73
C SER A 158 17.38 -13.02 10.74
N LEU A 159 16.18 -13.06 11.33
CA LEU A 159 15.77 -14.15 12.22
C LEU A 159 15.64 -15.47 11.48
N ASP A 160 15.12 -15.45 10.25
CA ASP A 160 15.00 -16.63 9.39
C ASP A 160 16.38 -17.22 9.06
N GLN A 161 17.40 -16.38 8.89
CA GLN A 161 18.79 -16.82 8.65
C GLN A 161 19.50 -17.27 9.93
N ALA A 162 19.14 -16.71 11.09
CA ALA A 162 19.83 -16.97 12.35
C ALA A 162 19.28 -18.18 13.12
N ILE A 163 18.02 -18.56 12.88
CA ILE A 163 17.33 -19.64 13.58
C ILE A 163 17.04 -20.77 12.61
N ASP A 164 17.56 -21.96 12.88
CA ASP A 164 17.20 -23.17 12.16
C ASP A 164 15.72 -23.48 12.38
N SER A 165 14.88 -23.09 11.42
CA SER A 165 13.46 -23.38 11.42
C SER A 165 13.14 -24.47 10.39
N PRO A 166 12.06 -25.25 10.61
CA PRO A 166 11.63 -26.22 9.62
C PRO A 166 11.33 -25.55 8.28
N VAL A 167 11.93 -26.10 7.20
CA VAL A 167 11.73 -25.63 5.83
C VAL A 167 10.92 -26.66 5.05
N ILE A 168 9.88 -26.18 4.38
CA ILE A 168 9.08 -26.96 3.44
C ILE A 168 9.77 -26.85 2.08
N VAL A 169 10.36 -27.95 1.63
CA VAL A 169 10.98 -28.07 0.31
C VAL A 169 9.99 -28.68 -0.66
N PHE A 170 9.80 -28.02 -1.80
CA PHE A 170 8.82 -28.46 -2.80
C PHE A 170 9.44 -29.51 -3.73
N SER A 171 8.65 -30.54 -4.07
CA SER A 171 9.03 -31.50 -5.11
C SER A 171 9.04 -30.84 -6.50
N PRO A 172 9.63 -31.45 -7.54
CA PRO A 172 9.61 -30.88 -8.90
C PRO A 172 8.19 -30.57 -9.40
N LEU A 173 7.24 -31.47 -9.13
CA LEU A 173 5.83 -31.24 -9.46
C LEU A 173 5.23 -30.14 -8.57
N GLY A 174 5.61 -30.08 -7.29
CA GLY A 174 5.24 -28.99 -6.38
C GLY A 174 5.74 -27.62 -6.85
N ASN A 175 6.95 -27.53 -7.39
CA ASN A 175 7.52 -26.31 -7.96
C ASN A 175 6.71 -25.80 -9.15
N ILE A 176 6.30 -26.69 -10.05
CA ILE A 176 5.46 -26.33 -11.21
C ILE A 176 4.10 -25.80 -10.72
N ILE A 177 3.47 -26.48 -9.76
CA ILE A 177 2.20 -26.03 -9.19
C ILE A 177 2.36 -24.67 -8.51
N ALA A 178 3.40 -24.49 -7.69
CA ALA A 178 3.66 -23.23 -6.98
C ALA A 178 3.91 -22.07 -7.96
N ALA A 179 4.62 -22.32 -9.07
CA ALA A 179 4.82 -21.34 -10.13
C ALA A 179 3.49 -20.92 -10.78
N LEU A 180 2.66 -21.90 -11.17
CA LEU A 180 1.36 -21.63 -11.77
C LEU A 180 0.42 -20.86 -10.83
N LEU A 181 0.38 -21.24 -9.55
CA LEU A 181 -0.42 -20.54 -8.54
C LEU A 181 0.06 -19.11 -8.34
N THR A 182 1.36 -18.89 -8.30
CA THR A 182 1.96 -17.57 -8.11
C THR A 182 1.69 -16.64 -9.29
N ILE A 183 1.89 -17.13 -10.52
CA ILE A 183 1.58 -16.38 -11.74
C ILE A 183 0.07 -16.09 -11.79
N GLY A 184 -0.77 -17.09 -11.52
CA GLY A 184 -2.23 -16.95 -11.45
C GLY A 184 -2.67 -15.91 -10.42
N PHE A 185 -2.02 -15.88 -9.25
CA PHE A 185 -2.27 -14.88 -8.21
C PHE A 185 -1.97 -13.47 -8.70
N PHE A 186 -0.80 -13.22 -9.29
CA PHE A 186 -0.44 -11.88 -9.77
C PHE A 186 -1.36 -11.41 -10.90
N ILE A 187 -1.76 -12.29 -11.81
CA ILE A 187 -2.75 -11.98 -12.86
C ILE A 187 -4.10 -11.66 -12.22
N GLY A 188 -4.61 -12.53 -11.34
CA GLY A 188 -5.90 -12.35 -10.68
C GLY A 188 -5.97 -11.08 -9.84
N ALA A 189 -4.93 -10.81 -9.04
CA ALA A 189 -4.82 -9.60 -8.24
C ALA A 189 -4.75 -8.35 -9.11
N SER A 190 -4.01 -8.40 -10.24
CA SER A 190 -3.90 -7.30 -11.20
C SER A 190 -5.24 -6.98 -11.88
N LEU A 191 -6.00 -8.01 -12.26
CA LEU A 191 -7.35 -7.86 -12.82
C LEU A 191 -8.33 -7.28 -11.78
N TRP A 192 -8.27 -7.78 -10.55
CA TRP A 192 -9.11 -7.28 -9.45
C TRP A 192 -8.83 -5.80 -9.14
N ALA A 193 -7.56 -5.44 -9.04
CA ALA A 193 -7.11 -4.07 -8.79
C ALA A 193 -7.23 -3.16 -10.03
N LYS A 194 -7.63 -3.71 -11.19
CA LYS A 194 -7.73 -3.02 -12.48
C LYS A 194 -6.45 -2.26 -12.84
N THR A 195 -5.30 -2.78 -12.45
CA THR A 195 -3.99 -2.15 -12.64
C THR A 195 -2.93 -3.17 -12.97
N TRP A 196 -2.04 -2.82 -13.90
CA TRP A 196 -0.91 -3.63 -14.31
C TRP A 196 0.30 -3.49 -13.38
N ILE A 197 0.21 -2.65 -12.34
CA ILE A 197 1.32 -2.34 -11.42
C ILE A 197 1.96 -3.63 -10.86
N MET A 198 1.16 -4.59 -10.37
CA MET A 198 1.69 -5.82 -9.78
C MET A 198 2.45 -6.67 -10.79
N ILE A 199 1.89 -6.88 -11.99
CA ILE A 199 2.55 -7.66 -13.05
C ILE A 199 3.85 -6.99 -13.47
N ILE A 200 3.83 -5.67 -13.72
CA ILE A 200 5.01 -4.92 -14.16
C ILE A 200 6.10 -4.96 -13.08
N THR A 201 5.73 -4.78 -11.81
CA THR A 201 6.69 -4.81 -10.68
C THR A 201 7.35 -6.18 -10.58
N VAL A 202 6.57 -7.25 -10.67
CA VAL A 202 7.09 -8.63 -10.66
C VAL A 202 8.03 -8.88 -11.85
N LEU A 203 7.67 -8.44 -13.06
CA LEU A 203 8.54 -8.57 -14.23
C LEU A 203 9.86 -7.81 -14.05
N ILE A 204 9.83 -6.58 -13.50
CA ILE A 204 11.04 -5.80 -13.22
C ILE A 204 11.96 -6.54 -12.23
N MET A 205 11.40 -7.32 -11.31
CA MET A 205 12.17 -8.10 -10.34
C MET A 205 12.70 -9.41 -10.92
N ILE A 206 11.94 -10.07 -11.80
CA ILE A 206 12.30 -11.38 -12.39
C ILE A 206 13.30 -11.27 -13.52
N ILE A 207 13.06 -10.33 -14.45
CA ILE A 207 13.84 -10.25 -15.69
C ILE A 207 15.34 -10.13 -15.40
N PRO A 208 15.80 -9.29 -14.45
CA PRO A 208 17.21 -9.22 -14.09
C PRO A 208 17.77 -10.54 -13.58
N GLU A 209 16.99 -11.30 -12.82
CA GLU A 209 17.40 -12.60 -12.28
C GLU A 209 17.70 -13.59 -13.42
N ILE A 210 16.78 -13.70 -14.39
CA ILE A 210 16.93 -14.58 -15.56
C ILE A 210 18.08 -14.13 -16.47
N LEU A 211 18.16 -12.82 -16.76
CA LEU A 211 19.20 -12.27 -17.63
C LEU A 211 20.59 -12.49 -17.03
N VAL A 212 20.76 -12.22 -15.74
CA VAL A 212 22.05 -12.38 -15.08
C VAL A 212 22.43 -13.84 -14.90
N GLN A 213 21.49 -14.77 -14.68
CA GLN A 213 21.81 -16.20 -14.65
C GLN A 213 22.38 -16.71 -15.99
N SER A 214 21.96 -16.13 -17.11
CA SER A 214 22.53 -16.46 -18.43
C SER A 214 23.91 -15.85 -18.69
N LEU A 215 24.33 -14.89 -17.86
CA LEU A 215 25.63 -14.25 -17.93
C LEU A 215 26.52 -14.91 -16.87
N SER A 216 27.60 -15.57 -17.27
CA SER A 216 28.57 -16.21 -16.37
C SER A 216 29.43 -15.19 -15.60
N LEU A 217 28.79 -14.26 -14.90
CA LEU A 217 29.41 -13.22 -14.07
C LEU A 217 29.86 -13.80 -12.73
N SER A 218 30.82 -13.14 -12.09
CA SER A 218 31.14 -13.40 -10.68
C SER A 218 29.93 -13.07 -9.78
N GLU A 219 29.88 -13.67 -8.58
CA GLU A 219 28.77 -13.45 -7.63
C GLU A 219 28.57 -11.96 -7.30
N GLU A 220 29.65 -11.24 -7.00
CA GLU A 220 29.60 -9.81 -6.70
C GLU A 220 29.05 -8.99 -7.89
N ALA A 221 29.55 -9.27 -9.10
CA ALA A 221 29.08 -8.58 -10.30
C ALA A 221 27.61 -8.91 -10.60
N SER A 222 27.20 -10.17 -10.40
CA SER A 222 25.81 -10.62 -10.55
C SER A 222 24.87 -9.84 -9.62
N LEU A 223 25.22 -9.71 -8.33
CA LEU A 223 24.43 -8.95 -7.35
C LEU A 223 24.32 -7.47 -7.70
N ILE A 224 25.43 -6.84 -8.09
CA ILE A 224 25.45 -5.43 -8.50
C ILE A 224 24.59 -5.23 -9.75
N THR A 225 24.77 -6.07 -10.78
CA THR A 225 24.02 -5.97 -12.04
C THR A 225 22.52 -6.16 -11.82
N LYS A 226 22.10 -7.17 -11.04
CA LYS A 226 20.69 -7.37 -10.68
C LYS A 226 20.10 -6.14 -10.00
N SER A 227 20.79 -5.63 -8.98
CA SER A 227 20.34 -4.47 -8.22
C SER A 227 20.18 -3.23 -9.11
N VAL A 228 21.19 -2.94 -9.96
CA VAL A 228 21.16 -1.82 -10.91
C VAL A 228 19.99 -1.95 -11.88
N LEU A 229 19.75 -3.13 -12.45
CA LEU A 229 18.64 -3.36 -13.37
C LEU A 229 17.27 -3.19 -12.69
N ILE A 230 17.10 -3.69 -11.46
CA ILE A 230 15.85 -3.51 -10.70
C ILE A 230 15.60 -2.02 -10.42
N PHE A 231 16.58 -1.29 -9.89
CA PHE A 231 16.42 0.14 -9.60
C PHE A 231 16.21 0.97 -10.86
N ALA A 232 16.93 0.69 -11.95
CA ALA A 232 16.73 1.34 -13.24
C ALA A 232 15.32 1.07 -13.80
N GLY A 233 14.85 -0.19 -13.71
CA GLY A 233 13.51 -0.58 -14.13
C GLY A 233 12.41 0.14 -13.35
N LEU A 234 12.52 0.19 -12.01
CA LEU A 234 11.60 0.94 -11.16
C LEU A 234 11.61 2.44 -11.48
N PHE A 235 12.80 3.04 -11.63
CA PHE A 235 12.93 4.45 -11.99
C PHE A 235 12.27 4.77 -13.33
N LEU A 236 12.54 3.98 -14.37
CA LEU A 236 11.91 4.13 -15.68
C LEU A 236 10.40 3.98 -15.60
N TYR A 237 9.91 3.01 -14.83
CA TYR A 237 8.48 2.79 -14.65
C TYR A 237 7.79 3.99 -14.01
N PHE A 238 8.31 4.49 -12.88
CA PHE A 238 7.75 5.67 -12.21
C PHE A 238 7.85 6.93 -13.07
N TRP A 239 8.94 7.11 -13.82
CA TRP A 239 9.06 8.23 -14.76
C TRP A 239 7.97 8.16 -15.84
N LEU A 240 7.76 7.00 -16.47
CA LEU A 240 6.72 6.83 -17.49
C LEU A 240 5.32 7.07 -16.93
N LEU A 241 5.03 6.61 -15.72
CA LEU A 241 3.76 6.87 -15.05
C LEU A 241 3.52 8.37 -14.85
N ASN A 242 4.50 9.07 -14.26
CA ASN A 242 4.42 10.51 -14.02
C ASN A 242 4.24 11.30 -15.34
N ARG A 243 4.91 10.89 -16.42
CA ARG A 243 4.75 11.52 -17.74
C ARG A 243 3.33 11.34 -18.30
N LYS A 244 2.74 10.15 -18.13
CA LYS A 244 1.35 9.90 -18.55
C LYS A 244 0.35 10.70 -17.73
N GLU A 245 0.57 10.83 -16.43
CA GLU A 245 -0.30 11.60 -15.53
C GLU A 245 -0.30 13.10 -15.89
N LYS A 246 0.89 13.69 -16.06
CA LYS A 246 1.03 15.07 -16.54
C LYS A 246 0.39 15.31 -17.91
N SER A 247 0.48 14.33 -18.82
CA SER A 247 -0.19 14.43 -20.11
C SER A 247 -1.72 14.44 -19.97
N LYS A 248 -2.29 13.64 -19.06
CA LYS A 248 -3.74 13.62 -18.80
C LYS A 248 -4.24 14.93 -18.18
N GLU A 249 -3.49 15.50 -17.23
CA GLU A 249 -3.82 16.83 -16.67
C GLU A 249 -3.79 17.92 -17.76
N THR A 250 -2.84 17.85 -18.69
CA THR A 250 -2.71 18.80 -19.81
C THR A 250 -3.88 18.71 -20.81
N TYR A 251 -4.56 17.56 -20.93
CA TYR A 251 -5.74 17.37 -21.79
C TYR A 251 -7.08 17.46 -21.05
N ALA A 252 -7.08 17.52 -19.71
CA ALA A 252 -8.29 17.66 -18.87
C ALA A 252 -8.72 19.12 -18.64
N THR A 253 -7.93 20.09 -19.13
CA THR A 253 -8.32 21.49 -19.29
C THR A 253 -8.05 21.88 -20.75
N PRO A 254 -9.05 22.31 -21.55
CA PRO A 254 -9.90 23.44 -21.22
C PRO A 254 -11.40 23.26 -21.54
N PHE A 255 -12.28 23.65 -20.61
CA PHE A 255 -13.33 24.68 -20.77
C PHE A 255 -13.82 25.11 -19.38
#